data_AF-A0A520HI53-F1
#
_entry.id   AF-A0A520HI53-F1
#
_cell.length_a   1.000
_cell.length_b   1.000
_cell.length_c   1.000
_cell.angle_alpha   90.00
_cell.angle_beta   90.00
_cell.angle_gamma   90.00
#
_symmetry.space_group_name_H-M   'P 1'
#
loop_
_entity.id
_entity.type
_entity.pdbx_description
1 polymer ?
#
loop_
_entity_poly.entity_id
_entity_poly.type
_entity_poly.pdbx_seq_one_letter_code
_entity_poly.pdbx_strand_id
1 'polypeptide(L)'
;VVDWRVSAVERRWAGLRTFAPDRLPIYGFDPVVPGFFWCAGQGGFGIQTAPAGALIAASLLLGIAPDPAVAGIDSARYAPDRF
;
A
#
# COMPACT_ATOMS: atom_id res chain seq x y z
N VAL A 1 31.11 10.02 -13.09
CA VAL A 1 31.16 10.86 -11.87
C VAL A 1 31.33 12.30 -12.33
N VAL A 2 30.60 13.25 -11.76
CA VAL A 2 30.69 14.68 -12.13
C VAL A 2 31.22 15.48 -10.93
N ASP A 3 31.99 16.53 -11.20
CA ASP A 3 32.75 17.28 -10.18
C ASP A 3 32.01 18.54 -9.67
N TRP A 4 30.68 18.56 -9.79
CA TRP A 4 29.88 19.74 -9.45
C TRP A 4 29.81 19.97 -7.95
N ARG A 5 30.00 21.22 -7.52
CA ARG A 5 29.74 21.64 -6.13
C ARG A 5 28.26 21.97 -5.96
N VAL A 6 27.62 21.36 -4.97
CA VAL A 6 26.27 21.77 -4.51
C VAL A 6 26.39 23.15 -3.84
N SER A 7 25.72 24.16 -4.40
CA SER A 7 25.75 25.54 -3.91
C SER A 7 24.70 25.82 -2.82
N ALA A 8 23.49 25.28 -2.96
CA ALA A 8 22.39 25.45 -2.01
C ALA A 8 21.35 24.31 -2.10
N VAL A 9 20.53 24.16 -1.06
CA VAL A 9 19.35 23.27 -1.04
C VAL A 9 18.11 24.16 -0.88
N GLU A 10 17.37 24.36 -1.97
CA GLU A 10 16.22 25.27 -2.04
C GLU A 10 15.07 24.88 -1.10
N ARG A 11 14.80 23.57 -0.98
CA ARG A 11 13.69 23.03 -0.18
C ARG A 11 14.08 21.70 0.45
N ARG A 12 13.59 21.47 1.67
CA ARG A 12 13.77 20.23 2.43
C ARG A 12 12.43 19.82 3.02
N TRP A 13 12.10 18.55 2.91
CA TRP A 13 10.96 17.96 3.61
C TRP A 13 11.27 16.52 3.98
N ALA A 14 10.49 16.01 4.93
CA ALA A 14 10.47 14.60 5.28
C ALA A 14 9.02 14.12 5.20
N GLY A 15 8.85 12.83 4.89
CA GLY A 15 7.57 12.15 4.92
C GLY A 15 7.69 10.88 5.73
N LEU A 16 6.59 10.47 6.38
CA LEU A 16 6.53 9.20 7.07
C LEU A 16 6.19 8.08 6.08
N ARG A 17 6.83 6.93 6.28
CA ARG A 17 6.58 5.70 5.54
C ARG A 17 6.24 4.62 6.54
N THR A 18 5.02 4.11 6.46
CA THR A 18 4.52 3.08 7.39
C THR A 18 4.62 1.71 6.73
N PHE A 19 5.13 0.72 7.47
CA PHE A 19 5.34 -0.64 6.99
C PHE A 19 4.73 -1.66 7.94
N ALA A 20 4.14 -2.72 7.38
CA ALA A 20 3.94 -3.97 8.10
C ALA A 20 5.29 -4.71 8.26
N PRO A 21 5.39 -5.73 9.13
CA PRO A 21 6.64 -6.47 9.35
C PRO A 21 7.27 -7.05 8.07
N ASP A 22 6.45 -7.54 7.14
CA ASP A 22 6.87 -8.07 5.84
C ASP A 22 7.04 -6.99 4.75
N ARG A 23 6.78 -5.73 5.10
CA ARG A 23 6.82 -4.56 4.22
C ARG A 23 5.83 -4.60 3.06
N LEU A 24 4.85 -5.49 3.06
CA LEU A 24 3.72 -5.47 2.13
C LEU A 24 2.59 -4.59 2.68
N PRO A 25 1.77 -3.96 1.82
CA PRO A 25 0.58 -3.25 2.29
C PRO A 25 -0.42 -4.21 2.94
N ILE A 26 -1.38 -3.64 3.67
CA ILE A 26 -2.48 -4.37 4.30
C ILE A 26 -3.79 -3.88 3.70
N TYR A 27 -4.56 -4.81 3.13
CA TYR A 27 -5.91 -4.63 2.59
C TYR A 27 -6.82 -5.73 3.13
N GLY A 28 -7.91 -5.37 3.81
CA GLY A 28 -8.89 -6.35 4.27
C GLY A 28 -9.57 -5.97 5.59
N PHE A 29 -10.62 -6.71 5.94
CA PHE A 29 -11.33 -6.51 7.21
C PHE A 29 -10.50 -7.00 8.39
N ASP A 30 -10.57 -6.27 9.50
CA ASP A 30 -9.95 -6.69 10.75
C ASP A 30 -10.59 -7.99 11.26
N PRO A 31 -9.80 -9.00 11.67
CA PRO A 31 -10.33 -10.29 12.12
C PRO A 31 -11.02 -10.22 13.49
N VAL A 32 -10.80 -9.16 14.27
CA VAL A 32 -11.33 -9.00 15.63
C VAL A 32 -12.39 -7.91 15.71
N VAL A 33 -12.28 -6.84 14.91
CA VAL A 33 -13.18 -5.68 14.94
C VAL A 33 -14.15 -5.69 13.74
N PRO A 34 -15.43 -6.09 13.93
CA PRO A 34 -16.39 -6.18 12.84
C PRO A 34 -16.60 -4.84 12.14
N GLY A 35 -16.57 -4.85 10.81
CA GLY A 35 -16.80 -3.67 9.98
C GLY A 35 -15.61 -2.72 9.85
N PHE A 36 -14.47 -2.99 10.48
CA PHE A 36 -13.25 -2.20 10.29
C PHE A 36 -12.42 -2.73 9.13
N PHE A 37 -12.05 -1.87 8.17
CA PHE A 37 -11.25 -2.25 6.99
C PHE A 37 -9.89 -1.55 6.99
N TRP A 38 -8.82 -2.34 6.88
CA TRP A 38 -7.45 -1.87 6.75
C TRP A 38 -7.13 -1.49 5.30
N CYS A 39 -6.58 -0.30 5.11
CA CYS A 39 -5.90 0.13 3.89
C CYS A 39 -4.62 0.87 4.30
N ALA A 40 -3.60 0.11 4.68
CA ALA A 40 -2.44 0.61 5.41
C ALA A 40 -1.12 0.03 4.89
N GLY A 41 0.01 0.52 5.42
CA GLY A 41 1.32 -0.10 5.18
C GLY A 41 1.91 0.13 3.79
N GLN A 42 1.54 1.22 3.11
CA GLN A 42 1.96 1.53 1.73
C GLN A 42 3.48 1.75 1.57
N GLY A 43 4.24 1.80 2.66
CA GLY A 43 5.68 1.92 2.63
C GLY A 43 6.14 3.16 1.88
N GLY A 44 6.99 2.99 0.87
CA GLY A 44 7.37 4.09 -0.05
C GLY A 44 7.01 3.86 -1.50
N PHE A 45 6.06 2.96 -1.72
CA PHE A 45 5.59 2.62 -3.05
C PHE A 45 4.10 2.93 -3.20
N GLY A 46 3.49 3.58 -2.20
CA GLY A 46 2.07 3.94 -2.22
C GLY A 46 1.63 4.68 -3.47
N ILE A 47 2.46 5.56 -4.04
CA ILE A 47 2.11 6.28 -5.29
C ILE A 47 2.14 5.34 -6.49
N GLN A 48 3.22 4.59 -6.69
CA GLN A 48 3.36 3.70 -7.86
C GLN A 48 2.37 2.52 -7.82
N THR A 49 1.99 2.04 -6.64
CA THR A 49 1.04 0.92 -6.48
C THR A 49 -0.39 1.37 -6.26
N ALA A 50 -0.68 2.67 -6.17
CA ALA A 50 -2.02 3.18 -5.87
C ALA A 50 -3.11 2.60 -6.80
N PRO A 51 -2.91 2.52 -8.14
CA PRO A 51 -3.97 2.04 -9.02
C PRO A 51 -4.35 0.57 -8.74
N ALA A 52 -3.37 -0.33 -8.66
CA ALA A 52 -3.63 -1.75 -8.37
C ALA A 52 -4.12 -1.95 -6.93
N GLY A 53 -3.50 -1.27 -5.96
CA GLY A 53 -3.87 -1.37 -4.55
C GLY A 53 -5.31 -0.90 -4.28
N ALA A 54 -5.76 0.17 -4.94
CA ALA A 54 -7.13 0.66 -4.81
C ALA A 54 -8.16 -0.32 -5.39
N LEU A 55 -7.87 -0.94 -6.53
CA LEU A 55 -8.76 -1.94 -7.14
C LEU A 55 -8.91 -3.19 -6.27
N ILE A 56 -7.79 -3.67 -5.70
CA ILE A 56 -7.80 -4.79 -4.74
C ILE A 56 -8.56 -4.41 -3.47
N ALA A 57 -8.26 -3.24 -2.87
CA ALA A 57 -8.92 -2.81 -1.65
C ALA A 57 -10.43 -2.61 -1.85
N ALA A 58 -10.85 -2.03 -2.97
CA ALA A 58 -12.26 -1.79 -3.28
C ALA A 58 -13.03 -3.10 -3.49
N SER A 59 -12.46 -4.07 -4.20
CA SER A 59 -13.13 -5.36 -4.43
C SER A 59 -13.35 -6.12 -3.12
N LEU A 60 -12.34 -6.14 -2.25
CA LEU A 60 -12.42 -6.73 -0.91
C LEU A 60 -13.43 -6.00 -0.01
N LEU A 61 -13.39 -4.67 0.01
CA LEU A 61 -14.26 -3.85 0.85
C LEU A 61 -15.74 -3.98 0.47
N LEU A 62 -16.03 -4.03 -0.84
CA LEU A 62 -17.40 -4.08 -1.36
C LEU A 62 -17.93 -5.51 -1.56
N GLY A 63 -17.08 -6.53 -1.38
CA GLY A 63 -17.45 -7.93 -1.61
C GLY A 63 -17.79 -8.23 -3.07
N ILE A 64 -17.13 -7.57 -4.01
CA ILE A 64 -17.36 -7.72 -5.45
C ILE A 64 -16.21 -8.47 -6.12
N ALA A 65 -16.44 -8.98 -7.33
CA ALA A 65 -15.39 -9.58 -8.13
C ALA A 65 -14.24 -8.56 -8.38
N PRO A 66 -12.97 -9.00 -8.36
CA PRO A 66 -11.84 -8.12 -8.64
C PRO A 66 -11.87 -7.63 -10.09
N ASP A 67 -11.36 -6.43 -10.30
CA ASP A 67 -11.15 -5.89 -11.66
C ASP A 67 -10.20 -6.81 -12.45
N PRO A 68 -10.46 -7.08 -13.74
CA PRO A 68 -9.60 -7.93 -14.57
C PRO A 68 -8.12 -7.54 -14.56
N ALA A 69 -7.80 -6.25 -14.37
CA ALA A 69 -6.42 -5.76 -14.30
C ALA A 69 -5.65 -6.27 -13.07
N VAL A 70 -6.35 -6.69 -12.00
CA VAL A 70 -5.76 -7.20 -10.76
C VAL A 70 -6.23 -8.62 -10.41
N ALA A 71 -7.08 -9.24 -11.22
CA ALA A 71 -7.64 -10.57 -10.96
C ALA A 71 -6.59 -11.70 -10.84
N GLY A 72 -5.41 -11.53 -11.45
CA GLY A 72 -4.29 -12.46 -11.32
C GLY A 72 -3.43 -12.26 -10.06
N ILE A 73 -3.72 -11.26 -9.24
CA ILE A 73 -2.98 -10.96 -8.01
C ILE A 73 -3.65 -11.67 -6.83
N ASP A 74 -2.87 -12.50 -6.15
CA ASP A 74 -3.29 -13.13 -4.89
C ASP A 74 -3.45 -12.09 -3.78
N SER A 75 -4.70 -11.73 -3.48
CA SER A 75 -5.02 -10.71 -2.48
C SER A 75 -4.79 -11.18 -1.04
N ALA A 76 -4.73 -12.49 -0.77
CA ALA A 76 -4.52 -13.02 0.57
C ALA A 76 -3.14 -12.63 1.13
N ARG A 77 -2.17 -12.33 0.26
CA ARG A 77 -0.85 -11.80 0.63
C ARG A 77 -0.89 -10.44 1.32
N TYR A 78 -2.01 -9.71 1.18
CA TYR A 78 -2.20 -8.40 1.79
C TYR A 78 -3.20 -8.43 2.94
N ALA A 79 -3.72 -9.61 3.32
CA ALA A 79 -4.70 -9.74 4.39
C ALA A 79 -4.12 -9.30 5.75
N PRO A 80 -4.93 -8.70 6.64
CA PRO A 80 -4.49 -8.23 7.95
C PRO A 80 -4.14 -9.35 8.94
N ASP A 81 -4.71 -10.55 8.75
CA ASP A 81 -4.55 -11.74 9.59
C ASP A 81 -3.41 -12.68 9.13
N ARG A 82 -2.51 -12.19 8.27
CA ARG A 82 -1.36 -12.96 7.78
C ARG A 82 -0.19 -13.08 8.78
N PHE A 83 -0.38 -12.59 10.02
CA PHE A 83 0.62 -12.57 11.10
C PHE A 83 0.07 -13.21 12.37
#